data_AF-A0A524D8S0-F1
#
_entry.id   AF-A0A524D8S0-F1
#
_cell.length_a   1.000
_cell.length_b   1.000
_cell.length_c   1.000
_cell.angle_alpha   90.00
_cell.angle_beta   90.00
_cell.angle_gamma   90.00
#
_symmetry.space_group_name_H-M   'P 1'
#
loop_
_entity.id
_entity.type
_entity.pdbx_description
1 polymer ?
#
loop_
_entity_poly.entity_id
_entity_poly.type
_entity_poly.pdbx_seq_one_letter_code
_entity_poly.pdbx_strand_id
1 'polypeptide(L)' 'MYNKAYWIYQCTNCGKLYYSTKRIKRKKCYACHHSFKFSDSVKSQVSVSSREVIKLVQYLKKQRFKQKYFNLIEELNKLK' A
#
# COMPACT_ATOMS: atom_id res chain seq x y z
N MET A 1 15.01 6.97 15.76
CA MET A 1 14.56 6.97 14.34
C MET A 1 13.22 7.69 14.29
N TYR A 2 13.07 8.75 13.50
CA TYR A 2 11.82 9.49 13.43
C TYR A 2 10.78 8.76 12.58
N ASN A 3 9.57 8.63 13.10
CA ASN A 3 8.43 8.11 12.34
C ASN A 3 8.06 9.09 11.23
N LYS A 4 7.80 8.57 10.03
CA LYS A 4 7.36 9.35 8.88
C LYS A 4 6.00 8.84 8.44
N ALA A 5 5.19 9.73 7.90
CA ALA A 5 3.94 9.32 7.28
C ALA A 5 4.22 8.68 5.92
N TYR A 6 3.74 7.46 5.75
CA TYR A 6 3.77 6.70 4.52
C TYR A 6 2.35 6.47 4.03
N TRP A 7 2.11 6.79 2.77
CA TRP A 7 0.95 6.35 2.02
C TRP A 7 1.20 4.94 1.52
N ILE A 8 0.38 3.99 1.95
CA ILE A 8 0.31 2.64 1.38
C ILE A 8 -0.88 2.62 0.44
N TYR A 9 -0.67 2.13 -0.77
CA TYR A 9 -1.69 2.12 -1.80
C TYR A 9 -1.55 0.94 -2.74
N GLN A 10 -2.66 0.62 -3.40
CA GLN A 10 -2.79 -0.55 -4.24
C GLN A 10 -2.98 -0.15 -5.71
N CYS A 11 -2.36 -0.88 -6.64
CA CYS A 11 -2.67 -0.73 -8.06
C CYS A 11 -4.13 -1.11 -8.32
N THR A 12 -4.88 -0.24 -8.99
CA THR A 12 -6.30 -0.45 -9.32
C THR A 12 -6.54 -1.63 -10.26
N ASN A 13 -5.56 -2.02 -11.08
CA ASN A 13 -5.67 -3.12 -12.03
C ASN A 13 -5.22 -4.47 -11.43
N CYS A 14 -3.90 -4.63 -11.21
CA CYS A 14 -3.36 -5.90 -10.71
C CYS A 14 -3.37 -6.03 -9.19
N GLY A 15 -3.68 -4.97 -8.45
CA GLY A 15 -3.72 -5.03 -7.00
C GLY A 15 -2.36 -5.07 -6.28
N LYS A 16 -1.25 -4.80 -6.98
CA LYS A 16 0.09 -4.75 -6.35
C LYS A 16 0.19 -3.59 -5.35
N LEU A 17 0.82 -3.86 -4.21
CA LEU A 17 1.01 -2.88 -3.14
C LEU A 17 2.27 -2.02 -3.33
N TYR A 18 2.13 -0.74 -3.02
CA TYR A 18 3.15 0.29 -3.08
C TYR A 18 3.10 1.15 -1.82
N TYR A 19 4.20 1.83 -1.52
CA TYR A 19 4.25 2.83 -0.47
C TYR A 19 5.03 4.07 -0.93
N SER A 20 4.70 5.24 -0.39
CA SER A 20 5.41 6.49 -0.64
C SER A 20 5.26 7.45 0.53
N THR A 21 6.29 8.24 0.84
CA THR A 21 6.19 9.35 1.79
C THR A 21 5.49 10.58 1.20
N LYS A 22 5.38 10.65 -0.14
CA LYS A 22 4.76 11.77 -0.86
C LYS A 22 3.36 11.38 -1.32
N ARG A 23 2.46 12.37 -1.33
CA ARG A 23 1.16 12.21 -1.98
C ARG A 23 1.36 12.22 -3.49
N ILE A 24 1.13 11.09 -4.14
CA ILE A 24 1.29 10.93 -5.59
C ILE A 24 -0.04 11.26 -6.28
N LYS A 25 -0.03 11.87 -7.48
CA LYS A 25 -1.25 12.11 -8.27
C LYS A 25 -1.57 10.94 -9.21
N ARG A 26 -0.55 10.42 -9.90
CA ARG A 26 -0.64 9.28 -10.83
C ARG A 26 0.56 8.36 -10.65
N LYS A 27 0.36 7.06 -10.86
CA LYS A 27 1.43 6.05 -10.78
C LYS A 27 1.27 5.03 -11.91
N LYS A 28 2.39 4.72 -12.57
CA LYS A 28 2.51 3.53 -13.44
C LYS A 28 2.91 2.32 -12.60
N CYS A 29 2.11 1.27 -12.66
CA CYS A 29 2.39 0.00 -12.00
C CYS A 29 3.53 -0.74 -12.72
N TYR A 30 4.60 -1.08 -12.01
CA TYR A 30 5.70 -1.86 -12.61
C TYR A 30 5.36 -3.34 -12.88
N ALA A 31 4.28 -3.88 -12.33
CA ALA A 31 3.92 -5.28 -12.54
C ALA A 31 2.99 -5.51 -13.73
N CYS A 32 2.01 -4.63 -13.94
CA CYS A 32 1.04 -4.77 -15.04
C CYS A 32 1.15 -3.64 -16.07
N HIS A 33 2.13 -2.75 -15.92
CA HIS A 33 2.36 -1.57 -16.77
C HIS A 33 1.18 -0.59 -16.88
N HIS A 34 0.08 -0.83 -16.17
CA HIS A 34 -1.10 0.03 -16.12
C HIS A 34 -0.83 1.32 -15.33
N SER A 35 -1.28 2.44 -15.88
CA SER A 35 -1.20 3.76 -15.25
C SER A 35 -2.54 4.09 -14.60
N PHE A 36 -2.52 4.48 -13.32
CA PHE A 36 -3.72 4.80 -12.56
C PHE A 36 -3.56 6.10 -11.77
N LYS A 37 -4.68 6.77 -11.49
CA LYS A 37 -4.70 7.92 -10.57
C LYS A 37 -4.68 7.40 -9.14
N PHE A 38 -3.92 8.06 -8.28
CA PHE A 38 -3.84 7.72 -6.87
C PHE A 38 -5.16 7.98 -6.12
N SER A 39 -6.00 8.90 -6.61
CA SER A 39 -7.36 9.12 -6.12
C SER A 39 -8.20 7.85 -6.16
N ASP A 40 -8.02 7.04 -7.21
CA ASP A 40 -8.87 5.89 -7.52
C ASP A 40 -8.35 4.61 -6.86
N SER A 41 -7.11 4.61 -6.37
CA SER A 41 -6.56 3.50 -5.62
C SER A 41 -7.06 3.47 -4.17
N VAL A 42 -7.31 2.24 -3.68
CA VAL A 42 -7.39 1.95 -2.25
C VAL A 42 -6.06 2.33 -1.60
N LYS A 43 -6.13 3.16 -0.56
CA LYS A 43 -4.98 3.77 0.09
C LYS A 43 -5.24 4.05 1.56
N SER A 44 -4.16 4.08 2.33
CA SER A 44 -4.17 4.46 3.75
C SER A 44 -2.85 5.11 4.13
N GLN A 45 -2.87 5.95 5.15
CA GLN A 45 -1.68 6.62 5.67
C GLN A 45 -1.30 6.00 7.01
N VAL A 46 -0.02 5.67 7.17
CA VAL A 46 0.53 5.12 8.41
C VAL A 46 1.78 5.89 8.83
N SER A 47 1.92 6.17 10.11
CA SER A 47 3.07 6.89 10.66
C SER A 47 4.00 5.90 11.36
N VAL A 48 5.02 5.45 10.64
CA VAL A 48 5.95 4.41 11.10
C VAL A 48 7.38 4.68 10.61
N SER A 49 8.36 3.93 11.09
CA SER A 49 9.71 3.99 10.55
C SER A 49 9.81 3.37 9.15
N SER A 50 10.86 3.71 8.39
CA SER A 50 11.13 3.12 7.07
C SER A 50 11.23 1.59 7.11
N ARG A 51 11.73 1.01 8.22
CA ARG A 51 11.87 -0.44 8.36
C ARG A 51 10.51 -1.10 8.58
N GLU A 52 9.65 -0.49 9.38
CA GLU A 52 8.32 -0.99 9.68
C GLU A 52 7.40 -0.95 8.46
N VAL A 53 7.42 0.13 7.67
CA VAL A 53 6.57 0.19 6.46
C VAL A 53 6.94 -0.91 5.46
N ILE A 54 8.22 -1.27 5.35
CA ILE A 54 8.66 -2.37 4.48
C ILE A 54 8.12 -3.71 4.99
N LYS A 55 8.26 -3.97 6.30
CA LYS A 55 7.72 -5.18 6.94
C LYS A 55 6.20 -5.28 6.77
N LEU A 56 5.51 -4.16 6.97
CA LEU A 56 4.06 -4.03 6.82
C LEU A 56 3.63 -4.37 5.39
N VAL A 57 4.25 -3.77 4.38
CA VAL A 57 3.95 -4.07 2.97
C VAL A 57 4.25 -5.52 2.61
N GLN A 58 5.31 -6.11 3.15
CA GLN A 58 5.62 -7.54 2.97
C GLN A 58 4.57 -8.44 3.63
N TYR A 59 4.14 -8.12 4.85
CA TYR A 59 3.07 -8.84 5.55
C TYR A 59 1.75 -8.78 4.77
N LEU A 60 1.33 -7.59 4.35
CA LEU A 60 0.12 -7.37 3.56
C LEU A 60 0.18 -8.12 2.22
N LYS A 61 1.34 -8.16 1.56
CA LYS A 61 1.54 -8.99 0.34
C LYS A 61 1.32 -10.47 0.63
N LYS A 62 1.83 -10.99 1.75
CA LYS A 62 1.65 -12.41 2.13
C LYS A 62 0.17 -12.72 2.44
N GLN A 63 -0.53 -11.83 3.14
CA GLN A 63 -1.95 -12.04 3.45
C GLN A 63 -2.84 -12.03 2.21
N ARG A 64 -2.54 -11.16 1.24
CA ARG A 64 -3.21 -11.14 -0.06
C ARG A 64 -3.08 -12.46 -0.85
N PHE A 65 -2.00 -13.22 -0.65
CA PHE A 65 -1.88 -14.56 -1.24
C PHE A 65 -2.79 -15.58 -0.57
N LYS A 66 -3.22 -15.34 0.69
CA LYS A 66 -4.12 -16.24 1.43
C LYS A 66 -5.60 -15.92 1.21
N GLN A 67 -5.97 -14.70 0.81
CA GLN A 67 -7.37 -14.27 0.69
C GLN A 67 -7.71 -13.74 -0.70
N LYS A 68 -8.78 -14.27 -1.31
CA LYS A 68 -9.29 -13.88 -2.64
C LYS A 68 -9.77 -12.43 -2.70
N TYR A 69 -10.22 -11.88 -1.57
CA TYR A 69 -10.64 -10.49 -1.41
C TYR A 69 -9.80 -9.84 -0.31
N PHE A 70 -8.89 -8.94 -0.70
CA PHE A 70 -7.95 -8.30 0.22
C PHE A 70 -8.42 -6.88 0.54
N ASN A 71 -8.92 -6.67 1.76
CA ASN A 71 -9.33 -5.36 2.23
C ASN A 71 -8.17 -4.66 2.96
N LEU A 72 -7.42 -3.83 2.21
CA LEU A 72 -6.24 -3.12 2.71
C LEU A 72 -6.53 -2.31 3.98
N ILE A 73 -7.72 -1.71 4.07
CA ILE A 73 -8.08 -0.79 5.16
C ILE A 73 -8.32 -1.57 6.45
N GLU A 74 -9.06 -2.68 6.40
CA GLU A 74 -9.31 -3.54 7.56
C GLU A 74 -8.03 -4.13 8.13
N GLU A 75 -7.14 -4.67 7.28
CA GLU A 75 -5.86 -5.24 7.74
C GLU A 75 -4.94 -4.19 8.36
N LEU A 76 -4.97 -2.95 7.86
CA LEU A 76 -4.22 -1.86 8.47
C LEU A 76 -4.82 -1.42 9.82
N ASN A 77 -6.15 -1.51 9.98
CA ASN A 77 -6.80 -1.20 11.26
C ASN A 77 -6.52 -2.25 12.33
N LYS A 78 -6.34 -3.54 11.98
CA LYS A 78 -5.94 -4.61 12.93
C LYS A 78 -4.52 -4.43 13.50
N LEU A 79 -3.72 -3.56 12.88
CA LEU A 79 -2.31 -3.33 13.24
C LEU A 79 -2.10 -2.00 13.99
N LYS A 80 -3.18 -1.23 14.22
CA LYS A 80 -3.19 -0.08 15.13
C LYS A 80 -3.54 -0.54 16.54
#